data_AF-A0A9E4AYD3-F1
#
_entry.id   AF-A0A9E4AYD3-F1
#
_cell.length_a   1.000
_cell.length_b   1.000
_cell.length_c   1.000
_cell.angle_alpha   90.00
_cell.angle_beta   90.00
_cell.angle_gamma   90.00
#
_symmetry.space_group_name_H-M   'P 1'
#
loop_
_entity.id
_entity.type
_entity.pdbx_description
1 polymer ?
#
loop_
_entity_poly.entity_id
_entity_poly.type
_entity_poly.pdbx_seq_one_letter_code
_entity_poly.pdbx_strand_id
1 'polypeptide(L)'
;MNCLDYGLSFINSVGNGNAPRFWVESRCRIIDDTDGSFSDYYQCGSCKSEHTFAEKNLFINPNYDFLPVFGEEHIAVFRRHAYCNDNYVEYRPARDYWGGALFDVQKASPVRVLDSNAAIFEATRKGLPIVTHTEIWDTHTQQRAIIECPVKTMNIDENAGIYQVDTGIVLFPDLSKRYDRQIEMFSLAYVAFNAPHFADFVIERPTAIIENGVEVTQVYHYSVFGIGERE
;
A
#
# COMPACT_ATOMS: atom_id res chain seq x y z
N MET A 1 9.72 -4.39 18.56
CA MET A 1 9.31 -3.96 17.21
C MET A 1 8.66 -5.16 16.55
N ASN A 2 7.42 -5.02 16.07
CA ASN A 2 6.65 -6.13 15.51
C ASN A 2 6.28 -5.77 14.07
N CYS A 3 6.54 -6.68 13.14
CA CYS A 3 6.05 -6.59 11.76
C CYS A 3 5.20 -7.81 11.41
N LEU A 4 4.46 -7.73 10.31
CA LEU A 4 3.72 -8.87 9.79
C LEU A 4 4.64 -9.87 9.09
N ASP A 5 4.30 -11.15 9.19
CA ASP A 5 4.76 -12.14 8.23
C ASP A 5 3.89 -12.02 6.98
N TYR A 6 4.38 -11.24 6.02
CA TYR A 6 3.67 -11.05 4.76
C TYR A 6 3.51 -12.36 4.00
N GLY A 7 4.37 -13.36 4.19
CA GLY A 7 4.24 -14.67 3.55
C GLY A 7 3.03 -15.48 4.03
N LEU A 8 2.50 -15.15 5.21
CA LEU A 8 1.41 -15.87 5.87
C LEU A 8 0.22 -14.96 6.24
N SER A 9 0.17 -13.73 5.72
CA SER A 9 -0.88 -12.76 6.06
C SER A 9 -1.89 -12.59 4.92
N PHE A 10 -3.15 -12.85 5.23
CA PHE A 10 -4.26 -12.80 4.28
C PHE A 10 -5.47 -12.06 4.86
N ILE A 11 -6.28 -11.50 3.98
CA ILE A 11 -7.64 -11.07 4.30
C ILE A 11 -8.62 -11.97 3.56
N ASN A 12 -9.36 -12.75 4.32
CA ASN A 12 -10.43 -13.60 3.79
C ASN A 12 -11.76 -12.87 3.89
N SER A 13 -12.79 -13.40 3.25
CA SER A 13 -14.16 -12.93 3.44
C SER A 13 -15.13 -14.10 3.56
N VAL A 14 -16.37 -13.83 3.96
CA VAL A 14 -17.40 -14.86 4.26
C VAL A 14 -18.61 -14.76 3.34
N GLY A 15 -18.43 -14.15 2.17
CA GLY A 15 -19.51 -13.83 1.25
C GLY A 15 -20.19 -15.07 0.71
N ASN A 16 -21.52 -15.04 0.63
CA ASN A 16 -22.27 -16.09 -0.05
C ASN A 16 -22.10 -15.92 -1.57
N GLY A 17 -21.70 -16.98 -2.27
CA GLY A 17 -21.41 -16.96 -3.71
C GLY A 17 -19.95 -16.65 -4.04
N ASN A 18 -19.37 -15.58 -3.47
CA ASN A 18 -17.94 -15.26 -3.62
C ASN A 18 -17.32 -14.89 -2.27
N ALA A 19 -16.30 -15.62 -1.86
CA ALA A 19 -15.53 -15.44 -0.63
C ALA A 19 -14.02 -15.36 -0.96
N PRO A 20 -13.54 -14.25 -1.54
CA PRO A 20 -12.14 -14.13 -1.91
C PRO A 20 -11.20 -14.18 -0.70
N ARG A 21 -10.00 -14.72 -0.95
CA ARG A 21 -8.80 -14.56 -0.11
C ARG A 21 -7.83 -13.63 -0.81
N PHE A 22 -7.47 -12.55 -0.15
CA PHE A 22 -6.50 -11.60 -0.63
C PHE A 22 -5.19 -11.70 0.16
N TRP A 23 -4.07 -11.64 -0.54
CA TRP A 23 -2.74 -11.56 0.07
C TRP A 23 -2.49 -10.12 0.51
N VAL A 24 -2.09 -9.89 1.77
CA VAL A 24 -1.68 -8.56 2.24
C VAL A 24 -0.33 -8.19 1.62
N GLU A 25 -0.22 -7.01 1.02
CA GLU A 25 1.02 -6.52 0.39
C GLU A 25 1.58 -5.26 1.05
N SER A 26 0.77 -4.52 1.80
CA SER A 26 1.25 -3.49 2.72
C SER A 26 0.23 -3.20 3.81
N ARG A 27 0.71 -2.66 4.92
CA ARG A 27 -0.12 -2.13 6.01
C ARG A 27 0.23 -0.66 6.22
N CYS A 28 -0.78 0.20 6.38
CA CYS A 28 -0.61 1.51 6.96
C CYS A 28 -1.36 1.59 8.29
N ARG A 29 -0.64 1.89 9.36
CA ARG A 29 -1.23 2.18 10.67
C ARG A 29 -1.33 3.69 10.84
N ILE A 30 -2.53 4.20 11.08
CA ILE A 30 -2.73 5.60 11.47
C ILE A 30 -2.83 5.65 12.99
N ILE A 31 -2.11 6.58 13.61
CA ILE A 31 -2.04 6.79 15.05
C ILE A 31 -2.46 8.24 15.32
N ASP A 32 -3.37 8.44 16.27
CA ASP A 32 -3.66 9.76 16.83
C ASP A 32 -2.78 9.97 18.05
N ASP A 33 -1.84 10.92 17.98
CA ASP A 33 -0.89 11.15 19.07
C ASP A 33 -1.53 11.90 20.26
N THR A 34 -2.78 12.38 20.13
CA THR A 34 -3.50 13.02 21.25
C THR A 34 -3.99 12.04 22.30
N ASP A 35 -4.39 10.83 21.88
CA ASP A 35 -4.96 9.80 22.77
C ASP A 35 -4.29 8.41 22.59
N GLY A 36 -3.42 8.25 21.60
CA GLY A 36 -2.71 7.01 21.29
C GLY A 36 -3.57 5.96 20.58
N SER A 37 -4.79 6.30 20.15
CA SER A 37 -5.64 5.41 19.36
C SER A 37 -5.01 5.14 17.99
N PHE A 38 -5.31 3.97 17.42
CA PHE A 38 -4.81 3.61 16.10
C PHE A 38 -5.79 2.76 15.31
N SER A 39 -5.67 2.84 13.98
CA SER A 39 -6.37 2.00 13.01
C SER A 39 -5.36 1.39 12.05
N ASP A 40 -5.51 0.10 11.74
CA ASP A 40 -4.73 -0.57 10.70
C ASP A 40 -5.52 -0.67 9.40
N TYR A 41 -4.83 -0.36 8.29
CA TYR A 41 -5.34 -0.50 6.93
C TYR A 41 -4.42 -1.39 6.12
N TYR A 42 -5.01 -2.31 5.37
CA TYR A 42 -4.26 -3.35 4.67
C TYR A 42 -4.54 -3.27 3.17
N GLN A 43 -3.54 -2.88 2.40
CA GLN A 43 -3.60 -3.02 0.95
C GLN A 43 -3.27 -4.47 0.58
N CYS A 44 -4.10 -5.01 -0.28
CA CYS A 44 -4.01 -6.38 -0.73
C CYS A 44 -3.57 -6.48 -2.19
N GLY A 45 -3.05 -7.64 -2.56
CA GLY A 45 -2.60 -7.96 -3.91
C GLY A 45 -3.65 -7.58 -4.96
N SER A 46 -3.20 -6.81 -5.96
CA SER A 46 -4.03 -6.41 -7.08
C SER A 46 -4.40 -7.62 -7.93
N CYS A 47 -5.67 -7.70 -8.35
CA CYS A 47 -6.15 -8.67 -9.31
C CYS A 47 -6.79 -7.96 -10.52
N LYS A 48 -7.42 -8.71 -11.42
CA LYS A 48 -8.01 -8.20 -12.65
C LYS A 48 -9.52 -8.33 -12.62
N SER A 49 -10.21 -7.38 -13.27
CA SER A 49 -11.66 -7.46 -13.45
C SER A 49 -12.06 -8.72 -14.23
N GLU A 50 -12.99 -9.51 -13.67
CA GLU A 50 -13.36 -10.81 -14.23
C GLU A 50 -14.84 -11.16 -14.02
N HIS A 51 -15.34 -12.05 -14.87
CA HIS A 51 -16.56 -12.82 -14.69
C HIS A 51 -16.27 -13.99 -13.74
N THR A 52 -16.21 -13.70 -12.44
CA THR A 52 -15.90 -14.70 -11.41
C THR A 52 -16.81 -15.93 -11.57
N PHE A 53 -16.20 -17.12 -11.63
CA PHE A 53 -16.84 -18.43 -11.82
C PHE A 53 -17.45 -18.73 -13.20
N ALA A 54 -17.20 -17.89 -14.23
CA ALA A 54 -17.56 -18.27 -15.59
C ALA A 54 -16.77 -19.51 -16.06
N GLU A 55 -17.32 -20.28 -17.00
CA GLU A 55 -16.66 -21.49 -17.52
C GLU A 55 -15.37 -21.18 -18.30
N LYS A 56 -15.36 -20.05 -19.01
CA LYS A 56 -14.24 -19.56 -19.83
C LYS A 56 -14.40 -18.06 -20.08
N ASN A 57 -13.38 -17.43 -20.67
CA ASN A 57 -13.33 -15.98 -20.97
C ASN A 57 -13.51 -15.13 -19.71
N LEU A 58 -12.72 -15.44 -18.68
CA LEU A 58 -12.87 -14.87 -17.35
C LEU A 58 -12.66 -13.36 -17.34
N PHE A 59 -11.68 -12.83 -18.08
CA PHE A 59 -11.35 -11.42 -18.01
C PHE A 59 -12.34 -10.54 -18.78
N ILE A 60 -12.77 -9.46 -18.12
CA ILE A 60 -13.63 -8.43 -18.72
C ILE A 60 -12.80 -7.59 -19.70
N ASN A 61 -13.42 -7.14 -20.80
CA ASN A 61 -12.86 -6.21 -21.78
C ASN A 61 -13.77 -4.96 -21.92
N PRO A 62 -13.28 -3.73 -21.71
CA PRO A 62 -11.92 -3.39 -21.27
C PRO A 62 -11.65 -3.88 -19.85
N ASN A 63 -10.44 -4.37 -19.62
CA ASN A 63 -10.00 -4.85 -18.32
C ASN A 63 -9.50 -3.69 -17.45
N TYR A 64 -9.48 -3.88 -16.13
CA TYR A 64 -8.91 -2.94 -15.18
C TYR A 64 -8.26 -3.67 -14.00
N ASP A 65 -7.32 -2.99 -13.32
CA ASP A 65 -6.77 -3.47 -12.06
C ASP A 65 -7.79 -3.30 -10.95
N PHE A 66 -7.97 -4.32 -10.13
CA PHE A 66 -8.83 -4.33 -8.96
C PHE A 66 -7.96 -4.50 -7.71
N LEU A 67 -7.84 -3.44 -6.91
CA LEU A 67 -7.00 -3.42 -5.71
C LEU A 67 -7.86 -3.05 -4.49
N PRO A 68 -8.15 -4.00 -3.59
CA PRO A 68 -8.87 -3.73 -2.37
C PRO A 68 -7.93 -3.28 -1.24
N VAL A 69 -8.43 -2.37 -0.43
CA VAL A 69 -7.81 -1.89 0.82
C VAL A 69 -8.83 -2.05 1.93
N PHE A 70 -8.49 -2.82 2.95
CA PHE A 70 -9.38 -3.13 4.06
C PHE A 70 -8.98 -2.33 5.31
N GLY A 71 -9.93 -1.59 5.86
CA GLY A 71 -9.95 -1.21 7.27
C GLY A 71 -11.06 -1.98 7.99
N GLU A 72 -11.12 -1.85 9.32
CA GLU A 72 -12.13 -2.54 10.15
C GLU A 72 -13.56 -2.14 9.76
N GLU A 73 -13.83 -0.85 9.64
CA GLU A 73 -15.18 -0.34 9.36
C GLU A 73 -15.49 -0.19 7.87
N HIS A 74 -14.47 0.11 7.06
CA HIS A 74 -14.62 0.50 5.66
C HIS A 74 -13.63 -0.20 4.76
N ILE A 75 -14.02 -0.41 3.51
CA ILE A 75 -13.17 -0.88 2.42
C ILE A 75 -13.06 0.22 1.37
N ALA A 76 -11.87 0.38 0.80
CA ALA A 76 -11.64 1.13 -0.42
C ALA A 76 -11.29 0.14 -1.54
N VAL A 77 -11.90 0.29 -2.71
CA VAL A 77 -11.61 -0.56 -3.86
C VAL A 77 -11.19 0.31 -5.03
N PHE A 78 -9.92 0.22 -5.39
CA PHE A 78 -9.32 0.92 -6.52
C PHE A 78 -9.57 0.13 -7.81
N ARG A 79 -10.10 0.82 -8.83
CA ARG A 79 -10.38 0.28 -10.17
C ARG A 79 -9.62 1.09 -11.20
N ARG A 80 -8.38 0.66 -11.44
CA ARG A 80 -7.46 1.38 -12.31
C ARG A 80 -7.65 0.95 -13.76
N HIS A 81 -8.29 1.83 -14.52
CA HIS A 81 -8.38 1.73 -15.98
C HIS A 81 -7.16 2.39 -16.64
N ALA A 82 -7.00 2.18 -17.95
CA ALA A 82 -6.00 2.89 -18.75
C ALA A 82 -6.28 4.40 -18.91
N TYR A 83 -7.41 4.90 -18.39
CA TYR A 83 -7.88 6.28 -18.46
C TYR A 83 -8.47 6.70 -17.11
N CYS A 84 -8.52 8.00 -16.84
CA CYS A 84 -9.21 8.54 -15.67
C CYS A 84 -10.73 8.29 -15.75
N ASN A 85 -11.32 7.82 -14.65
CA ASN A 85 -12.73 7.47 -14.59
C ASN A 85 -13.30 7.82 -13.21
N ASP A 86 -14.60 8.09 -13.16
CA ASP A 86 -15.28 8.53 -11.92
C ASP A 86 -15.31 7.44 -10.83
N ASN A 87 -15.13 6.17 -11.21
CA ASN A 87 -15.16 5.02 -10.31
C ASN A 87 -13.74 4.51 -9.97
N TYR A 88 -12.74 5.37 -10.06
CA TYR A 88 -11.34 5.00 -9.78
C TYR A 88 -11.17 4.43 -8.37
N VAL A 89 -11.89 4.97 -7.39
CA VAL A 89 -11.94 4.42 -6.04
C VAL A 89 -13.37 4.46 -5.54
N GLU A 90 -13.78 3.36 -4.91
CA GLU A 90 -15.08 3.23 -4.27
C GLU A 90 -14.89 2.94 -2.77
N TYR A 91 -15.64 3.65 -1.93
CA TYR A 91 -15.63 3.47 -0.49
C TYR A 91 -16.98 2.92 0.01
N ARG A 92 -16.95 1.85 0.78
CA ARG A 92 -18.16 1.26 1.40
C ARG A 92 -17.90 0.75 2.81
N PRO A 93 -18.95 0.55 3.62
CA PRO A 93 -18.83 -0.23 4.85
C PRO A 93 -18.25 -1.62 4.54
N ALA A 94 -17.26 -2.07 5.31
CA ALA A 94 -16.55 -3.32 5.06
C ALA A 94 -17.49 -4.54 5.08
N ARG A 95 -18.51 -4.51 5.95
CA ARG A 95 -19.54 -5.56 6.06
C ARG A 95 -20.40 -5.72 4.80
N ASP A 96 -20.52 -4.67 3.99
CA ASP A 96 -21.35 -4.67 2.77
C ASP A 96 -20.60 -5.33 1.59
N TYR A 97 -19.29 -5.55 1.73
CA TYR A 97 -18.45 -6.25 0.76
C TYR A 97 -18.18 -7.69 1.21
N TRP A 98 -18.53 -8.66 0.36
CA TRP A 98 -18.30 -10.10 0.57
C TRP A 98 -18.62 -10.60 1.99
N GLY A 99 -19.69 -10.09 2.61
CA GLY A 99 -20.10 -10.50 3.96
C GLY A 99 -19.17 -10.08 5.10
N GLY A 100 -18.20 -9.19 4.85
CA GLY A 100 -17.21 -8.72 5.81
C GLY A 100 -15.85 -9.39 5.68
N ALA A 101 -14.82 -8.69 6.17
CA ALA A 101 -13.43 -9.12 6.14
C ALA A 101 -13.07 -9.94 7.39
N LEU A 102 -12.31 -11.01 7.18
CA LEU A 102 -11.63 -11.78 8.22
C LEU A 102 -10.13 -11.50 8.11
N PHE A 103 -9.59 -10.78 9.08
CA PHE A 103 -8.18 -10.40 9.14
C PHE A 103 -7.34 -11.55 9.69
N ASP A 104 -6.80 -12.39 8.80
CA ASP A 104 -5.88 -13.47 9.13
C ASP A 104 -4.42 -12.99 8.92
N VAL A 105 -4.02 -12.04 9.75
CA VAL A 105 -2.70 -11.39 9.68
C VAL A 105 -1.77 -11.94 10.76
N GLN A 106 -0.64 -12.49 10.32
CA GLN A 106 0.30 -13.19 11.18
C GLN A 106 1.47 -12.27 11.55
N LYS A 107 1.91 -12.33 12.82
CA LYS A 107 3.10 -11.59 13.26
C LYS A 107 4.34 -12.41 12.94
N ALA A 108 5.35 -11.77 12.35
CA ALA A 108 6.64 -12.42 12.15
C ALA A 108 7.34 -12.67 13.49
N SER A 109 7.94 -13.85 13.65
CA SER A 109 8.76 -14.19 14.81
C SER A 109 9.71 -15.35 14.49
N PRO A 110 11.02 -15.26 14.80
CA PRO A 110 11.70 -14.09 15.38
C PRO A 110 11.91 -12.97 14.35
N VAL A 111 12.03 -11.73 14.83
CA VAL A 111 12.38 -10.55 14.01
C VAL A 111 13.64 -9.88 14.55
N ARG A 112 14.44 -9.28 13.66
CA ARG A 112 15.65 -8.52 13.99
C ARG A 112 15.70 -7.25 13.14
N VAL A 113 16.04 -6.13 13.76
CA VAL A 113 16.31 -4.87 13.05
C VAL A 113 17.63 -4.97 12.29
N LEU A 114 17.64 -4.53 11.03
CA LEU A 114 18.85 -4.40 10.22
C LEU A 114 19.36 -2.96 10.38
N ASP A 115 20.25 -2.76 11.34
CA ASP A 115 20.75 -1.44 11.79
C ASP A 115 22.03 -0.97 11.08
N SER A 116 22.50 -1.72 10.09
CA SER A 116 23.69 -1.40 9.31
C SER A 116 23.58 -1.89 7.86
N ASN A 117 24.25 -1.21 6.95
CA ASN A 117 24.30 -1.62 5.53
C ASN A 117 24.85 -3.04 5.38
N ALA A 118 25.83 -3.43 6.20
CA ALA A 118 26.35 -4.79 6.21
C ALA A 118 25.29 -5.85 6.57
N ALA A 119 24.44 -5.59 7.58
CA ALA A 119 23.34 -6.48 7.93
C ALA A 119 22.27 -6.55 6.82
N ILE A 120 22.00 -5.42 6.15
CA ILE A 120 21.10 -5.35 4.99
C ILE A 120 21.65 -6.19 3.82
N PHE A 121 22.93 -6.06 3.50
CA PHE A 121 23.58 -6.84 2.46
C PHE A 121 23.53 -8.33 2.74
N GLU A 122 23.85 -8.72 3.99
CA GLU A 122 23.81 -10.12 4.41
C GLU A 122 22.41 -10.71 4.27
N ALA A 123 21.38 -10.01 4.76
CA ALA A 123 19.99 -10.45 4.67
C ALA A 123 19.54 -10.59 3.20
N THR A 124 19.91 -9.62 2.37
CA THR A 124 19.60 -9.60 0.93
C THR A 124 20.24 -10.79 0.22
N ARG A 125 21.54 -11.04 0.43
CA ARG A 125 22.28 -12.16 -0.19
C ARG A 125 21.74 -13.52 0.24
N LYS A 126 21.25 -13.64 1.47
CA LYS A 126 20.64 -14.86 2.00
C LYS A 126 19.20 -15.08 1.53
N GLY A 127 18.60 -14.11 0.82
CA GLY A 127 17.19 -14.18 0.40
C GLY A 127 16.24 -14.22 1.60
N LEU A 128 16.60 -13.58 2.72
CA LEU A 128 15.72 -13.50 3.88
C LEU A 128 14.57 -12.53 3.58
N PRO A 129 13.34 -12.78 4.09
CA PRO A 129 12.28 -11.78 4.07
C PRO A 129 12.72 -10.51 4.81
N ILE A 130 12.59 -9.36 4.15
CA ILE A 130 12.85 -8.04 4.73
C ILE A 130 11.55 -7.24 4.65
N VAL A 131 11.22 -6.57 5.75
CA VAL A 131 10.05 -5.70 5.86
C VAL A 131 10.53 -4.29 6.19
N THR A 132 9.97 -3.29 5.52
CA THR A 132 10.23 -1.87 5.80
C THR A 132 9.26 -1.34 6.85
N HIS A 133 9.72 -0.37 7.64
CA HIS A 133 8.88 0.49 8.48
C HIS A 133 9.23 1.94 8.15
N THR A 134 8.33 2.61 7.44
CA THR A 134 8.44 4.04 7.13
C THR A 134 7.45 4.80 7.99
N GLU A 135 7.93 5.80 8.71
CA GLU A 135 7.11 6.60 9.63
C GLU A 135 7.04 8.04 9.12
N ILE A 136 5.84 8.59 9.07
CA ILE A 136 5.58 10.00 8.72
C ILE A 136 4.58 10.58 9.71
N TRP A 137 4.64 11.88 9.96
CA TRP A 137 3.76 12.55 10.92
C TRP A 137 3.43 13.97 10.48
N ASP A 138 2.32 14.48 11.02
CA ASP A 138 1.93 15.87 10.89
C ASP A 138 1.66 16.43 12.30
N THR A 139 2.44 17.45 12.68
CA THR A 139 2.36 18.05 14.01
C THR A 139 1.12 18.93 14.20
N HIS A 140 0.51 19.41 13.11
CA HIS A 140 -0.69 20.23 13.16
C HIS A 140 -1.92 19.38 13.44
N THR A 141 -2.06 18.24 12.75
CA THR A 141 -3.17 17.30 13.00
C THR A 141 -2.90 16.36 14.17
N GLN A 142 -1.64 16.27 14.64
CA GLN A 142 -1.18 15.30 15.65
C GLN A 142 -1.47 13.86 15.21
N GLN A 143 -1.26 13.60 13.92
CA GLN A 143 -1.42 12.27 13.34
C GLN A 143 -0.08 11.75 12.86
N ARG A 144 0.10 10.44 13.03
CA ARG A 144 1.29 9.73 12.58
C ARG A 144 0.88 8.47 11.84
N ALA A 145 1.65 8.12 10.82
CA ALA A 145 1.45 6.90 10.07
C ALA A 145 2.70 6.03 10.09
N ILE A 146 2.49 4.72 10.22
CA ILE A 146 3.52 3.70 10.00
C ILE A 146 3.12 2.91 8.76
N ILE A 147 3.87 3.10 7.68
CA ILE A 147 3.75 2.37 6.42
C ILE A 147 4.72 1.18 6.49
N GLU A 148 4.16 -0.03 6.45
CA GLU A 148 4.88 -1.29 6.50
C GLU A 148 4.63 -2.08 5.22
N CYS A 149 5.68 -2.62 4.60
CA CYS A 149 5.55 -3.48 3.43
C CYS A 149 6.78 -4.40 3.27
N PRO A 150 6.66 -5.54 2.57
CA PRO A 150 7.81 -6.35 2.23
C PRO A 150 8.69 -5.61 1.22
N VAL A 151 10.00 -5.76 1.36
CA VAL A 151 10.97 -5.32 0.37
C VAL A 151 10.88 -6.26 -0.84
N LYS A 152 10.25 -5.79 -1.91
CA LYS A 152 10.15 -6.53 -3.18
C LYS A 152 11.36 -6.29 -4.09
N THR A 153 11.96 -5.11 -4.00
CA THR A 153 13.19 -4.77 -4.73
C THR A 153 14.22 -4.16 -3.77
N MET A 154 15.44 -4.69 -3.82
CA MET A 154 16.60 -4.19 -3.08
C MET A 154 17.79 -4.15 -4.04
N ASN A 155 18.37 -2.97 -4.21
CA ASN A 155 19.64 -2.78 -4.90
C ASN A 155 20.76 -2.67 -3.87
N ILE A 156 21.90 -3.31 -4.12
CA ILE A 156 23.09 -3.21 -3.26
C ILE A 156 24.32 -2.90 -4.13
N ASP A 157 25.13 -1.95 -3.68
CA ASP A 157 26.48 -1.71 -4.18
C ASP A 157 27.45 -1.85 -3.00
N GLU A 158 28.10 -3.01 -2.92
CA GLU A 158 29.03 -3.36 -1.84
C GLU A 158 30.31 -2.53 -1.90
N ASN A 159 30.74 -2.09 -3.09
CA ASN A 159 31.95 -1.27 -3.24
C ASN A 159 31.72 0.14 -2.69
N ALA A 160 30.55 0.71 -2.98
CA ALA A 160 30.13 2.00 -2.45
C ALA A 160 29.56 1.90 -1.03
N GLY A 161 29.25 0.69 -0.56
CA GLY A 161 28.66 0.45 0.75
C GLY A 161 27.25 1.02 0.89
N ILE A 162 26.47 1.10 -0.20
CA ILE A 162 25.11 1.67 -0.24
C ILE A 162 24.07 0.62 -0.65
N TYR A 163 22.85 0.76 -0.14
CA TYR A 163 21.68 0.00 -0.56
C TYR A 163 20.59 0.97 -1.06
N GLN A 164 19.63 0.47 -1.82
CA GLN A 164 18.41 1.22 -2.12
C GLN A 164 17.22 0.26 -2.17
N VAL A 165 16.21 0.56 -1.37
CA VAL A 165 14.88 -0.05 -1.48
C VAL A 165 14.07 0.75 -2.48
N ASP A 166 13.32 0.04 -3.33
CA ASP A 166 12.26 0.60 -4.19
C ASP A 166 11.13 -0.42 -4.24
N THR A 167 10.04 -0.14 -3.53
CA THR A 167 8.95 -1.11 -3.39
C THR A 167 7.60 -0.41 -3.36
N GLY A 168 6.59 -1.14 -3.78
CA GLY A 168 5.22 -0.68 -3.87
C GLY A 168 4.36 -1.76 -4.52
N ILE A 169 3.04 -1.63 -4.51
CA ILE A 169 2.30 -0.45 -4.08
C ILE A 169 2.17 -0.39 -2.54
N VAL A 170 2.21 0.81 -1.97
CA VAL A 170 1.92 1.09 -0.55
C VAL A 170 0.80 2.12 -0.41
N LEU A 171 0.20 2.20 0.78
CA LEU A 171 -0.77 3.24 1.14
C LEU A 171 -0.03 4.49 1.65
N PHE A 172 -0.08 5.56 0.89
CA PHE A 172 0.38 6.89 1.32
C PHE A 172 -0.79 7.68 1.92
N PRO A 173 -0.76 8.02 3.22
CA PRO A 173 -1.81 8.80 3.86
C PRO A 173 -1.59 10.30 3.71
N ASP A 174 -2.64 11.03 3.36
CA ASP A 174 -2.69 12.48 3.54
C ASP A 174 -2.98 12.82 5.02
N LEU A 175 -1.93 13.17 5.77
CA LEU A 175 -2.02 13.53 7.19
C LEU A 175 -2.29 15.03 7.42
N SER A 176 -2.38 15.84 6.36
CA SER A 176 -2.54 17.31 6.46
C SER A 176 -3.92 17.74 6.97
N LYS A 177 -4.88 16.81 7.01
CA LYS A 177 -6.24 17.04 7.50
C LYS A 177 -6.82 15.75 8.08
N ARG A 178 -7.87 15.93 8.87
CA ARG A 178 -8.69 14.82 9.37
C ARG A 178 -9.81 14.50 8.38
N TYR A 179 -10.13 13.22 8.27
CA TYR A 179 -11.15 12.70 7.37
C TYR A 179 -12.29 12.11 8.20
N ASP A 180 -13.53 12.46 7.87
CA ASP A 180 -14.73 11.86 8.51
C ASP A 180 -14.74 10.33 8.33
N ARG A 181 -14.31 9.88 7.15
CA ARG A 181 -14.06 8.47 6.84
C ARG A 181 -12.55 8.28 6.62
N GLN A 182 -11.82 7.88 7.66
CA GLN A 182 -10.35 7.84 7.66
C GLN A 182 -9.72 7.10 6.46
N ILE A 183 -10.37 6.06 5.91
CA ILE A 183 -9.87 5.33 4.73
C ILE A 183 -9.75 6.17 3.45
N GLU A 184 -10.46 7.31 3.36
CA GLU A 184 -10.40 8.21 2.19
C GLU A 184 -9.07 8.97 2.10
N MET A 185 -8.23 8.92 3.14
CA MET A 185 -6.94 9.60 3.16
C MET A 185 -5.88 8.97 2.25
N PHE A 186 -6.11 7.72 1.83
CA PHE A 186 -5.07 6.94 1.18
C PHE A 186 -4.97 7.18 -0.31
N SER A 187 -3.72 7.25 -0.75
CA SER A 187 -3.31 7.20 -2.15
C SER A 187 -2.39 6.01 -2.37
N LEU A 188 -2.39 5.46 -3.59
CA LEU A 188 -1.43 4.44 -3.97
C LEU A 188 -0.09 5.09 -4.27
N ALA A 189 1.00 4.51 -3.78
CA ALA A 189 2.34 5.04 -4.00
C ALA A 189 3.39 3.93 -4.10
N TYR A 190 4.56 4.28 -4.61
CA TYR A 190 5.80 3.53 -4.37
C TYR A 190 6.66 4.32 -3.38
N VAL A 191 7.48 3.60 -2.61
CA VAL A 191 8.40 4.15 -1.64
C VAL A 191 9.83 3.75 -1.98
N ALA A 192 10.76 4.70 -1.90
CA ALA A 192 12.18 4.49 -2.11
C ALA A 192 13.01 5.15 -1.01
N PHE A 193 14.10 4.50 -0.59
CA PHE A 193 15.05 5.06 0.36
C PHE A 193 16.38 4.31 0.31
N ASN A 194 17.45 4.99 0.71
CA ASN A 194 18.80 4.43 0.84
C ASN A 194 19.46 4.76 2.19
N ALA A 195 18.71 5.40 3.10
CA ALA A 195 19.16 5.77 4.44
C ALA A 195 17.97 5.70 5.43
N PRO A 196 18.23 5.53 6.74
CA PRO A 196 17.16 5.29 7.72
C PRO A 196 16.36 6.53 8.15
N HIS A 197 16.76 7.73 7.71
CA HIS A 197 16.20 9.01 8.18
C HIS A 197 15.23 9.65 7.19
N PHE A 198 15.06 9.08 6.00
CA PHE A 198 14.11 9.59 5.01
C PHE A 198 13.52 8.48 4.14
N ALA A 199 12.41 8.79 3.48
CA ALA A 199 11.90 8.04 2.34
C ALA A 199 11.24 8.98 1.33
N ASP A 200 11.48 8.72 0.05
CA ASP A 200 10.80 9.37 -1.06
C ASP A 200 9.60 8.52 -1.48
N PHE A 201 8.54 9.20 -1.90
CA PHE A 201 7.35 8.58 -2.45
C PHE A 201 7.08 9.11 -3.84
N VAL A 202 6.60 8.22 -4.72
CA VAL A 202 5.92 8.62 -5.95
C VAL A 202 4.47 8.16 -5.87
N ILE A 203 3.55 9.12 -5.92
CA ILE A 203 2.13 8.96 -5.61
C ILE A 203 1.32 8.97 -6.90
N GLU A 204 0.37 8.05 -7.00
CA GLU A 204 -0.55 7.96 -8.13
C GLU A 204 -1.59 9.09 -8.11
N ARG A 205 -1.67 9.81 -9.22
CA ARG A 205 -2.61 10.92 -9.44
C ARG A 205 -3.08 10.95 -10.90
N PRO A 206 -4.19 11.64 -11.19
CA PRO A 206 -4.50 12.06 -12.55
C PRO A 206 -3.35 12.91 -13.10
N THR A 207 -2.82 12.50 -14.25
CA THR A 207 -1.69 13.14 -14.93
C THR A 207 -2.08 13.42 -16.38
N ALA A 208 -1.92 14.67 -16.80
CA ALA A 208 -2.22 15.10 -18.15
C ALA A 208 -1.28 14.48 -19.18
N ILE A 209 -1.84 14.01 -20.30
CA ILE A 209 -1.11 13.71 -21.53
C ILE A 209 -1.23 14.95 -22.41
N ILE A 210 -0.08 15.52 -22.80
CA ILE A 210 0.00 16.73 -23.60
C ILE A 210 0.56 16.40 -24.98
N GLU A 211 -0.20 16.70 -26.02
CA GLU A 211 0.23 16.58 -27.42
C GLU A 211 0.21 17.97 -28.08
N ASN A 212 1.31 18.37 -28.72
CA ASN A 212 1.45 19.68 -29.37
C ASN A 212 1.07 20.88 -28.48
N GLY A 213 1.34 20.78 -27.17
CA GLY A 213 1.03 21.83 -26.18
C GLY A 213 -0.44 21.87 -25.74
N VAL A 214 -1.27 20.90 -26.15
CA VAL A 214 -2.67 20.78 -25.74
C VAL A 214 -2.85 19.51 -24.91
N GLU A 215 -3.53 19.62 -23.77
CA GLU A 215 -3.94 18.45 -23.00
C GLU A 215 -5.01 17.66 -23.77
N VAL A 216 -4.72 16.40 -24.07
CA VAL A 216 -5.62 15.52 -24.84
C VAL A 216 -6.44 14.60 -23.94
N THR A 217 -5.89 14.19 -22.79
CA THR A 217 -6.58 13.36 -21.80
C THR A 217 -5.79 13.32 -20.49
N GLN A 218 -6.34 12.65 -19.47
CA GLN A 218 -5.65 12.34 -18.22
C GLN A 218 -5.66 10.83 -17.96
N VAL A 219 -4.58 10.35 -17.37
CA VAL A 219 -4.41 8.96 -16.93
C VAL A 219 -3.95 8.93 -15.48
N TYR A 220 -4.24 7.84 -14.77
CA TYR A 220 -3.63 7.63 -13.46
C TYR A 220 -2.17 7.20 -13.63
N HIS A 221 -1.25 8.04 -13.15
CA HIS A 221 0.18 7.79 -13.21
C HIS A 221 0.86 8.19 -11.89
N TYR A 222 1.95 7.50 -11.57
CA TYR A 222 2.81 7.81 -10.43
C TYR A 222 3.67 9.02 -10.80
N SER A 223 3.20 10.23 -10.48
CA SER A 223 3.82 11.48 -10.96
C SER A 223 3.93 12.59 -9.93
N VAL A 224 3.40 12.42 -8.72
CA VAL A 224 3.51 13.41 -7.64
C VAL A 224 4.47 12.89 -6.59
N PHE A 225 5.45 13.70 -6.20
CA PHE A 225 6.46 13.32 -5.24
C PHE A 225 6.05 13.71 -3.81
N GLY A 226 6.27 12.81 -2.87
CA GLY A 226 6.12 13.06 -1.43
C GLY A 226 7.41 12.72 -0.70
N ILE A 227 7.63 13.35 0.46
CA ILE A 227 8.81 13.12 1.30
C ILE A 227 8.34 12.73 2.70
N GLY A 228 8.92 11.68 3.26
CA GLY A 228 8.84 11.35 4.67
C GLY A 228 10.21 11.53 5.31
N GLU A 229 10.42 12.61 6.06
CA GLU A 229 11.68 12.89 6.77
C GLU A 229 11.53 12.64 8.27
N ARG A 230 12.60 12.14 8.90
CA ARG A 230 12.79 12.20 10.34
C ARG A 230 13.69 13.36 10.71
N GLU A 231 13.11 14.45 11.24
CA GLU A 231 13.88 15.47 11.98
C GLU A 231 14.31 14.93 13.36
#